data_AF-A0A832LKF9-F1
#
_entry.id   AF-A0A832LKF9-F1
#
_cell.length_a   1.000
_cell.length_b   1.000
_cell.length_c   1.000
_cell.angle_alpha   90.00
_cell.angle_beta   90.00
_cell.angle_gamma   90.00
#
_symmetry.space_group_name_H-M   'P 1'
#
loop_
_entity.id
_entity.type
_entity.pdbx_description
1 polymer ?
#
loop_
_entity_poly.entity_id
_entity_poly.type
_entity_poly.pdbx_seq_one_letter_code
_entity_poly.pdbx_strand_id
1 'polypeptide(L)'
;MKLFFTISISLILIRSAFAQSILPTGTSTLFSGSGNCVLCHKSNGVAMTWNGKDVSPITYWRSTMMGNSSKDPLWRAMVAEEVNNFPQHQQMIETTCTKCHSPIGFTQAMYNGQNYYSMAQLKQDPLANDGVSCTACHQIKKDNFGTQQSYSGNYIIHADSILYGPYDNSDTTLMKAVVGYKAKYSSHIDQSELCASCHTLFTPTLNAQGNTIGSFPEQTPYLEWKNSIYPSQNIQCQSCHMPKIYDPIKISGMGSFPDRSPFWLHTFVGGNYYMLNLLKNNIDSLGLTAEPEHFDSTIARTEYSLKEQSIELTSATKFLYDENKLQIKLYIKNLTGHKIPTGIPFRRMWIHLKVEQGIGNVVFESGEWDATGKIIDYNSDYEPHYDLIDAENQVQVYEGVFVNDQQQVTYTLLRAAEFIKDNRLPPQGFTTTHPSYDSIKIVGNANDDTNFNRYGTYQGGTGGDSVTYLIPVIPNTPYRITVEVCYQSVKTELVDHIRGINHSDISKFVNMYDALPNIPFIMKREVLDIVTDVENESLTANKFYLAQNYPNPFNPTTKIRFVIPASSLNPFSQGEGTLVSLKVYDVLGNEVATLVNEEKPAGGYEVMFDASGLSSGIYFYKLNAGSLVETKKMILLR
;
A
#
# COMPACT_ATOMS: atom_id res chain seq x y z
N MET A 1 -48.94 -32.87 -28.65
CA MET A 1 -49.28 -31.51 -28.17
C MET A 1 -49.64 -31.57 -26.69
N LYS A 2 -48.66 -31.42 -25.80
CA LYS A 2 -48.83 -31.17 -24.36
C LYS A 2 -47.64 -30.30 -23.92
N LEU A 3 -47.90 -29.02 -23.72
CA LEU A 3 -46.94 -28.07 -23.13
C LEU A 3 -46.79 -28.40 -21.64
N PHE A 4 -45.55 -28.61 -21.19
CA PHE A 4 -45.20 -28.55 -19.77
C PHE A 4 -44.72 -27.12 -19.47
N PHE A 5 -45.47 -26.41 -18.62
CA PHE A 5 -45.03 -25.16 -18.01
C PHE A 5 -44.15 -25.48 -16.80
N THR A 6 -42.87 -25.12 -16.87
CA THR A 6 -41.96 -25.13 -15.71
C THR A 6 -42.19 -23.84 -14.93
N ILE A 7 -42.73 -23.96 -13.71
CA ILE A 7 -42.85 -22.84 -12.76
C ILE A 7 -41.50 -22.69 -12.06
N SER A 8 -40.75 -21.64 -12.41
CA SER A 8 -39.58 -21.21 -11.62
C SER A 8 -40.07 -20.55 -10.33
N ILE A 9 -39.90 -21.24 -9.20
CA ILE A 9 -40.07 -20.67 -7.88
C ILE A 9 -38.82 -19.85 -7.57
N SER A 10 -38.91 -18.53 -7.78
CA SER A 10 -37.92 -17.58 -7.25
C SER A 10 -38.04 -17.60 -5.72
N LEU A 11 -37.10 -18.25 -5.03
CA LEU A 11 -36.91 -18.02 -3.60
C LEU A 11 -36.47 -16.57 -3.40
N ILE A 12 -37.42 -15.71 -3.06
CA ILE A 12 -37.13 -14.41 -2.47
C ILE A 12 -36.59 -14.72 -1.08
N LEU A 13 -35.27 -14.68 -0.92
CA LEU A 13 -34.62 -14.58 0.38
C LEU A 13 -35.14 -13.30 1.04
N ILE A 14 -36.09 -13.46 1.95
CA ILE A 14 -36.50 -12.41 2.87
C ILE A 14 -35.27 -12.12 3.72
N ARG A 15 -34.53 -11.04 3.40
CA ARG A 15 -33.57 -10.44 4.31
C ARG A 15 -34.36 -10.04 5.55
N SER A 16 -34.26 -10.82 6.61
CA SER A 16 -34.62 -10.34 7.94
C SER A 16 -33.81 -9.06 8.16
N ALA A 17 -34.52 -7.94 8.32
CA ALA A 17 -33.91 -6.68 8.75
C ALA A 17 -33.37 -6.89 10.16
N PHE A 18 -32.12 -7.31 10.26
CA PHE A 18 -31.43 -7.41 11.53
C PHE A 18 -31.21 -6.00 12.07
N ALA A 19 -31.46 -5.80 13.37
CA ALA A 19 -31.24 -4.51 13.99
C ALA A 19 -29.74 -4.25 14.10
N GLN A 20 -29.27 -3.17 13.46
CA GLN A 20 -27.90 -2.68 13.57
C GLN A 20 -27.45 -2.62 15.03
N SER A 21 -26.26 -3.15 15.34
CA SER A 21 -25.66 -2.94 16.66
C SER A 21 -25.45 -1.44 16.88
N ILE A 22 -26.06 -0.94 17.95
CA ILE A 22 -26.06 0.50 18.26
C ILE A 22 -24.65 0.91 18.71
N LEU A 23 -24.19 2.07 18.22
CA LEU A 23 -22.95 2.67 18.69
C LEU A 23 -23.05 3.00 20.18
N PRO A 24 -22.00 2.73 20.98
CA PRO A 24 -22.07 2.90 22.43
C PRO A 24 -22.32 4.36 22.80
N THR A 25 -23.27 4.57 23.71
CA THR A 25 -23.61 5.90 24.26
C THR A 25 -23.10 6.07 25.70
N GLY A 26 -22.44 5.05 26.26
CA GLY A 26 -21.85 5.11 27.59
C GLY A 26 -20.80 6.21 27.69
N THR A 27 -20.63 6.74 28.90
CA THR A 27 -19.64 7.76 29.22
C THR A 27 -18.81 7.32 30.43
N SER A 28 -17.56 7.73 30.48
CA SER A 28 -16.67 7.60 31.62
C SER A 28 -16.14 8.98 32.03
N THR A 29 -15.25 9.04 33.01
CA THR A 29 -14.61 10.31 33.42
C THR A 29 -13.85 10.97 32.28
N LEU A 30 -13.17 10.15 31.45
CA LEU A 30 -12.34 10.65 30.35
C LEU A 30 -12.99 10.56 28.98
N PHE A 31 -13.98 9.69 28.76
CA PHE A 31 -14.41 9.33 27.41
C PHE A 31 -15.94 9.31 27.24
N SER A 32 -16.37 9.48 26.00
CA SER A 32 -17.77 9.38 25.59
C SER A 32 -17.84 8.52 24.35
N GLY A 33 -18.77 7.56 24.33
CA GLY A 33 -18.91 6.65 23.21
C GLY A 33 -19.35 7.37 21.93
N SER A 34 -18.94 6.82 20.79
CA SER A 34 -19.24 7.36 19.46
C SER A 34 -20.74 7.54 19.19
N GLY A 35 -21.60 6.79 19.88
CA GLY A 35 -23.06 6.92 19.85
C GLY A 35 -23.55 8.32 20.24
N ASN A 36 -22.85 9.01 21.13
CA ASN A 36 -23.18 10.38 21.53
C ASN A 36 -22.79 11.40 20.45
N CYS A 37 -21.74 11.11 19.67
CA CYS A 37 -21.30 11.95 18.54
C CYS A 37 -22.27 11.87 17.36
N VAL A 38 -22.91 10.72 17.16
CA VAL A 38 -23.88 10.45 16.08
C VAL A 38 -25.08 11.40 16.13
N LEU A 39 -25.45 11.91 17.30
CA LEU A 39 -26.57 12.86 17.43
C LEU A 39 -26.40 14.08 16.51
N CYS A 40 -25.15 14.53 16.34
CA CYS A 40 -24.79 15.66 15.48
C CYS A 40 -24.11 15.23 14.17
N HIS A 41 -23.26 14.19 14.21
CA HIS A 41 -22.32 13.83 13.13
C HIS A 41 -22.73 12.58 12.31
N LYS A 42 -24.03 12.28 12.23
CA LYS A 42 -24.56 11.11 11.51
C LYS A 42 -24.79 11.34 10.02
N SER A 43 -24.85 10.23 9.28
CA SER A 43 -25.46 10.18 7.96
C SER A 43 -26.97 10.36 8.05
N ASN A 44 -27.42 11.57 7.77
CA ASN A 44 -28.84 11.91 7.62
C ASN A 44 -29.05 12.92 6.48
N GLY A 45 -28.16 12.90 5.48
CA GLY A 45 -28.15 13.88 4.40
C GLY A 45 -27.60 15.25 4.80
N VAL A 46 -26.91 15.37 5.94
CA VAL A 46 -26.35 16.65 6.41
C VAL A 46 -24.91 16.86 5.95
N ALA A 47 -23.98 15.97 6.32
CA ALA A 47 -22.58 16.07 5.90
C ALA A 47 -22.41 15.50 4.49
N MET A 48 -22.83 16.28 3.50
CA MET A 48 -22.85 15.89 2.09
C MET A 48 -21.90 16.78 1.28
N THR A 49 -21.21 16.18 0.32
CA THR A 49 -20.54 16.92 -0.76
C THR A 49 -21.55 17.58 -1.71
N TRP A 50 -21.07 18.45 -2.60
CA TRP A 50 -21.94 19.11 -3.59
C TRP A 50 -22.66 18.14 -4.53
N ASN A 51 -22.09 16.95 -4.76
CA ASN A 51 -22.68 15.89 -5.58
C ASN A 51 -23.52 14.89 -4.78
N GLY A 52 -23.85 15.20 -3.51
CA GLY A 52 -24.74 14.38 -2.69
C GLY A 52 -24.10 13.08 -2.17
N LYS A 53 -22.77 13.04 -2.00
CA LYS A 53 -22.08 11.93 -1.33
C LYS A 53 -21.98 12.20 0.17
N ASP A 54 -22.38 11.23 0.98
CA ASP A 54 -22.23 11.30 2.44
C ASP A 54 -20.76 11.20 2.85
N VAL A 55 -20.30 12.17 3.63
CA VAL A 55 -18.95 12.27 4.19
C VAL A 55 -18.97 12.37 5.72
N SER A 56 -20.06 11.92 6.35
CA SER A 56 -20.19 11.98 7.80
C SER A 56 -19.08 11.15 8.46
N PRO A 57 -18.36 11.70 9.46
CA PRO A 57 -17.21 11.02 10.06
C PRO A 57 -17.54 9.61 10.57
N ILE A 58 -18.70 9.45 11.21
CA ILE A 58 -19.16 8.17 11.75
C ILE A 58 -19.37 7.11 10.67
N THR A 59 -19.95 7.51 9.53
CA THR A 59 -20.23 6.61 8.39
C THR A 59 -18.95 5.98 7.87
N TYR A 60 -17.89 6.78 7.73
CA TYR A 60 -16.61 6.28 7.27
C TYR A 60 -15.88 5.50 8.35
N TRP A 61 -15.77 6.06 9.56
CA TRP A 61 -14.98 5.50 10.64
C TRP A 61 -15.46 4.10 11.09
N ARG A 62 -16.77 3.89 11.21
CA ARG A 62 -17.33 2.68 11.86
C ARG A 62 -17.02 1.36 11.15
N SER A 63 -16.76 1.38 9.84
CA SER A 63 -16.38 0.20 9.05
C SER A 63 -14.87 0.09 8.80
N THR A 64 -14.06 0.97 9.41
CA THR A 64 -12.59 0.88 9.33
C THR A 64 -12.04 -0.11 10.34
N MET A 65 -10.78 -0.51 10.15
CA MET A 65 -10.06 -1.30 11.15
C MET A 65 -9.87 -0.55 12.47
N MET A 66 -9.80 0.80 12.45
CA MET A 66 -9.72 1.60 13.68
C MET A 66 -11.02 1.54 14.49
N GLY A 67 -12.17 1.67 13.84
CA GLY A 67 -13.48 1.55 14.51
C GLY A 67 -13.78 0.14 15.01
N ASN A 68 -13.05 -0.87 14.53
CA ASN A 68 -13.20 -2.28 14.91
C ASN A 68 -11.96 -2.86 15.57
N SER A 69 -10.99 -2.03 16.00
CA SER A 69 -9.66 -2.48 16.44
C SER A 69 -9.69 -3.40 17.66
N SER A 70 -10.65 -3.21 18.56
CA SER A 70 -10.85 -4.03 19.75
C SER A 70 -11.68 -5.28 19.48
N LYS A 71 -12.35 -5.35 18.32
CA LYS A 71 -13.19 -6.48 17.87
C LYS A 71 -12.55 -7.30 16.74
N ASP A 72 -11.39 -6.87 16.25
CA ASP A 72 -10.61 -7.57 15.24
C ASP A 72 -10.28 -9.01 15.72
N PRO A 73 -10.82 -10.04 15.05
CA PRO A 73 -10.64 -11.43 15.48
C PRO A 73 -9.19 -11.90 15.32
N LEU A 74 -8.44 -11.40 14.32
CA LEU A 74 -7.03 -11.75 14.16
C LEU A 74 -6.23 -11.20 15.35
N TRP A 75 -6.42 -9.93 15.68
CA TRP A 75 -5.74 -9.32 16.84
C TRP A 75 -6.05 -10.07 18.14
N ARG A 76 -7.33 -10.39 18.40
CA ARG A 76 -7.71 -11.16 19.61
C ARG A 76 -7.06 -12.54 19.65
N ALA A 77 -6.97 -13.21 18.50
CA ALA A 77 -6.30 -14.50 18.38
C ALA A 77 -4.80 -14.39 18.66
N MET A 78 -4.13 -13.34 18.17
CA MET A 78 -2.70 -13.12 18.44
C MET A 78 -2.44 -12.79 19.91
N VAL A 79 -3.25 -11.94 20.55
CA VAL A 79 -3.12 -11.69 22.00
C VAL A 79 -3.32 -12.99 22.79
N ALA A 80 -4.27 -13.83 22.40
CA ALA A 80 -4.49 -15.11 23.02
C ALA A 80 -3.32 -16.10 22.83
N GLU A 81 -2.68 -16.10 21.66
CA GLU A 81 -1.48 -16.90 21.41
C GLU A 81 -0.31 -16.46 22.30
N GLU A 82 -0.07 -15.15 22.41
CA GLU A 82 0.97 -14.60 23.27
C GLU A 82 0.75 -14.97 24.74
N VAL A 83 -0.48 -14.84 25.23
CA VAL A 83 -0.85 -15.25 26.60
C VAL A 83 -0.72 -16.76 26.80
N ASN A 84 -1.08 -17.56 25.79
CA ASN A 84 -0.92 -19.01 25.85
C ASN A 84 0.57 -19.42 25.98
N ASN A 85 1.46 -18.73 25.26
CA ASN A 85 2.90 -19.00 25.31
C ASN A 85 3.56 -18.46 26.59
N PHE A 86 3.07 -17.34 27.13
CA PHE A 86 3.63 -16.66 28.30
C PHE A 86 2.55 -16.33 29.34
N PRO A 87 1.90 -17.34 29.96
CA PRO A 87 0.81 -17.11 30.89
C PRO A 87 1.23 -16.28 32.12
N GLN A 88 2.48 -16.40 32.55
CA GLN A 88 3.04 -15.59 33.64
C GLN A 88 3.16 -14.10 33.30
N HIS A 89 3.09 -13.73 32.01
CA HIS A 89 3.14 -12.36 31.52
C HIS A 89 1.78 -11.83 31.06
N GLN A 90 0.69 -12.56 31.28
CA GLN A 90 -0.65 -12.21 30.77
C GLN A 90 -1.02 -10.73 30.98
N GLN A 91 -0.84 -10.20 32.19
CA GLN A 91 -1.16 -8.80 32.49
C GLN A 91 -0.35 -7.81 31.64
N MET A 92 0.94 -8.07 31.43
CA MET A 92 1.82 -7.22 30.62
C MET A 92 1.41 -7.27 29.15
N ILE A 93 1.14 -8.47 28.63
CA ILE A 93 0.76 -8.70 27.23
C ILE A 93 -0.54 -7.97 26.91
N GLU A 94 -1.61 -8.29 27.65
CA GLU A 94 -2.93 -7.71 27.41
C GLU A 94 -2.90 -6.18 27.57
N THR A 95 -2.18 -5.68 28.58
CA THR A 95 -2.03 -4.22 28.78
C THR A 95 -1.30 -3.58 27.61
N THR A 96 -0.21 -4.17 27.12
CA THR A 96 0.57 -3.63 25.99
C THR A 96 -0.28 -3.56 24.72
N CYS A 97 -0.99 -4.64 24.40
CA CYS A 97 -1.82 -4.73 23.20
C CYS A 97 -3.03 -3.79 23.26
N THR A 98 -3.66 -3.64 24.43
CA THR A 98 -4.85 -2.78 24.58
C THR A 98 -4.55 -1.28 24.48
N LYS A 99 -3.31 -0.82 24.70
CA LYS A 99 -2.93 0.60 24.54
C LYS A 99 -3.35 1.18 23.19
N CYS A 100 -3.12 0.43 22.11
CA CYS A 100 -3.40 0.89 20.75
C CYS A 100 -4.73 0.35 20.20
N HIS A 101 -5.15 -0.86 20.60
CA HIS A 101 -6.36 -1.50 20.08
C HIS A 101 -7.65 -1.14 20.84
N SER A 102 -7.54 -0.71 22.10
CA SER A 102 -8.65 -0.24 22.92
C SER A 102 -8.21 0.94 23.80
N PRO A 103 -7.79 2.05 23.17
CA PRO A 103 -7.18 3.18 23.88
C PRO A 103 -8.09 3.79 24.94
N ILE A 104 -9.41 3.78 24.71
CA ILE A 104 -10.39 4.30 25.67
C ILE A 104 -10.39 3.48 26.97
N GLY A 105 -10.52 2.15 26.86
CA GLY A 105 -10.56 1.26 28.01
C GLY A 105 -9.25 1.30 28.81
N PHE A 106 -8.12 1.17 28.10
CA PHE A 106 -6.79 1.25 28.70
C PHE A 106 -6.57 2.58 29.44
N THR A 107 -6.77 3.71 28.77
CA THR A 107 -6.49 5.03 29.37
C THR A 107 -7.44 5.31 30.54
N GLN A 108 -8.70 4.89 30.47
CA GLN A 108 -9.64 5.04 31.58
C GLN A 108 -9.22 4.19 32.80
N ALA A 109 -8.72 2.97 32.58
CA ALA A 109 -8.21 2.11 33.64
C ALA A 109 -7.00 2.72 34.33
N MET A 110 -6.02 3.24 33.57
CA MET A 110 -4.85 3.91 34.13
C MET A 110 -5.23 5.17 34.92
N TYR A 111 -6.17 5.95 34.40
CA TYR A 111 -6.70 7.13 35.11
C TYR A 111 -7.36 6.77 36.45
N ASN A 112 -8.02 5.61 36.51
CA ASN A 112 -8.62 5.08 37.75
C ASN A 112 -7.59 4.48 38.72
N GLY A 113 -6.29 4.58 38.43
CA GLY A 113 -5.21 4.07 39.26
C GLY A 113 -4.93 2.57 39.10
N GLN A 114 -5.44 1.94 38.03
CA GLN A 114 -5.07 0.57 37.70
C GLN A 114 -3.70 0.53 37.02
N ASN A 115 -2.97 -0.57 37.18
CA ASN A 115 -1.65 -0.77 36.56
C ASN A 115 -1.71 -1.70 35.33
N TYR A 116 -2.87 -2.28 35.04
CA TYR A 116 -3.10 -3.16 33.88
C TYR A 116 -4.51 -2.97 33.33
N TYR A 117 -4.73 -3.41 32.09
CA TYR A 117 -6.07 -3.52 31.49
C TYR A 117 -6.18 -4.81 30.69
N SER A 118 -7.11 -5.67 31.08
CA SER A 118 -7.21 -7.05 30.58
C SER A 118 -8.17 -7.20 29.40
N MET A 119 -7.98 -8.28 28.64
CA MET A 119 -8.92 -8.69 27.57
C MET A 119 -10.30 -9.02 28.13
N ALA A 120 -10.37 -9.55 29.36
CA ALA A 120 -11.63 -9.82 30.04
C ALA A 120 -12.40 -8.53 30.37
N GLN A 121 -11.69 -7.50 30.86
CA GLN A 121 -12.28 -6.16 31.09
C GLN A 121 -12.75 -5.54 29.77
N LEU A 122 -11.91 -5.56 28.74
CA LEU A 122 -12.25 -5.05 27.41
C LEU A 122 -13.53 -5.68 26.85
N LYS A 123 -13.67 -7.01 26.91
CA LYS A 123 -14.82 -7.72 26.33
C LYS A 123 -16.15 -7.37 27.02
N GLN A 124 -16.12 -6.93 28.27
CA GLN A 124 -17.30 -6.56 29.04
C GLN A 124 -17.63 -5.06 28.99
N ASP A 125 -16.71 -4.24 28.47
CA ASP A 125 -16.84 -2.79 28.45
C ASP A 125 -17.33 -2.31 27.06
N PRO A 126 -18.58 -1.84 26.93
CA PRO A 126 -19.11 -1.36 25.65
C PRO A 126 -18.35 -0.14 25.10
N LEU A 127 -17.80 0.70 25.99
CA LEU A 127 -17.07 1.91 25.62
C LEU A 127 -15.66 1.57 25.12
N ALA A 128 -15.00 0.58 25.72
CA ALA A 128 -13.72 0.03 25.23
C ALA A 128 -13.87 -0.75 23.91
N ASN A 129 -15.04 -1.37 23.70
CA ASN A 129 -15.40 -2.03 22.44
C ASN A 129 -15.73 -1.07 21.29
N ASP A 130 -15.68 0.25 21.52
CA ASP A 130 -15.78 1.27 20.48
C ASP A 130 -14.48 1.42 19.66
N GLY A 131 -13.43 0.66 19.99
CA GLY A 131 -12.16 0.64 19.27
C GLY A 131 -11.35 1.92 19.46
N VAL A 132 -10.62 2.33 18.42
CA VAL A 132 -9.98 3.65 18.34
C VAL A 132 -11.04 4.67 17.93
N SER A 133 -11.77 5.20 18.92
CA SER A 133 -12.94 6.06 18.73
C SER A 133 -12.63 7.56 18.85
N CYS A 134 -13.63 8.39 18.59
CA CYS A 134 -13.55 9.84 18.44
C CYS A 134 -12.85 10.51 19.63
N THR A 135 -13.28 10.20 20.85
CA THR A 135 -12.70 10.80 22.07
C THR A 135 -11.32 10.26 22.41
N ALA A 136 -10.84 9.18 21.79
CA ALA A 136 -9.43 8.79 21.93
C ALA A 136 -8.55 9.78 21.16
N CYS A 137 -8.64 9.76 19.83
CA CYS A 137 -7.76 10.56 18.96
C CYS A 137 -7.89 12.07 19.21
N HIS A 138 -9.12 12.57 19.36
CA HIS A 138 -9.35 14.00 19.52
C HIS A 138 -8.97 14.54 20.90
N GLN A 139 -8.60 13.71 21.89
CA GLN A 139 -8.11 14.20 23.19
C GLN A 139 -6.59 14.20 23.32
N ILE A 140 -5.89 13.48 22.44
CA ILE A 140 -4.43 13.32 22.52
C ILE A 140 -3.76 14.69 22.51
N LYS A 141 -2.93 14.95 23.53
CA LYS A 141 -2.14 16.19 23.63
C LYS A 141 -0.93 16.13 22.72
N LYS A 142 -0.55 17.28 22.16
CA LYS A 142 0.68 17.44 21.34
C LYS A 142 1.99 17.20 22.11
N ASP A 143 1.93 17.08 23.43
CA ASP A 143 3.09 16.84 24.28
C ASP A 143 3.83 15.56 23.85
N ASN A 144 5.14 15.68 23.69
CA ASN A 144 6.06 14.58 23.30
C ASN A 144 5.84 13.97 21.91
N PHE A 145 5.01 14.60 21.06
CA PHE A 145 4.73 14.16 19.70
C PHE A 145 5.99 13.88 18.88
N GLY A 146 5.99 12.75 18.17
CA GLY A 146 7.09 12.37 17.28
C GLY A 146 8.40 12.00 18.00
N THR A 147 8.34 11.78 19.31
CA THR A 147 9.45 11.33 20.16
C THR A 147 9.17 9.95 20.76
N GLN A 148 10.23 9.27 21.19
CA GLN A 148 10.15 7.95 21.85
C GLN A 148 9.20 7.90 23.05
N GLN A 149 9.02 9.03 23.75
CA GLN A 149 8.12 9.10 24.91
C GLN A 149 6.63 8.96 24.53
N SER A 150 6.26 9.23 23.27
CA SER A 150 4.87 9.13 22.79
C SER A 150 4.54 7.81 22.09
N TYR A 151 5.57 7.07 21.65
CA TYR A 151 5.44 5.82 20.91
C TYR A 151 4.86 4.70 21.79
N SER A 152 4.50 3.57 21.17
CA SER A 152 3.91 2.39 21.83
C SER A 152 2.68 2.70 22.68
N GLY A 153 1.82 3.61 22.19
CA GLY A 153 0.58 4.00 22.84
C GLY A 153 0.76 4.86 24.09
N ASN A 154 1.92 5.49 24.27
CA ASN A 154 2.19 6.40 25.41
C ASN A 154 1.76 7.85 25.10
N TYR A 155 0.64 8.02 24.40
CA TYR A 155 0.02 9.33 24.20
C TYR A 155 -0.50 9.89 25.53
N ILE A 156 -0.67 11.22 25.58
CA ILE A 156 -1.13 11.91 26.79
C ILE A 156 -2.58 12.35 26.61
N ILE A 157 -3.44 12.03 27.58
CA ILE A 157 -4.82 12.50 27.71
C ILE A 157 -5.02 13.01 29.14
N HIS A 158 -5.79 14.09 29.30
CA HIS A 158 -6.10 14.70 30.59
C HIS A 158 -7.60 14.78 30.81
N ALA A 159 -8.04 14.83 32.07
CA ALA A 159 -9.44 15.02 32.45
C ALA A 159 -9.88 16.50 32.33
N ASP A 160 -9.59 17.15 31.20
CA ASP A 160 -9.92 18.56 30.96
C ASP A 160 -11.14 18.77 30.04
N SER A 161 -11.72 17.67 29.52
CA SER A 161 -12.89 17.67 28.64
C SER A 161 -12.70 18.53 27.37
N ILE A 162 -11.50 18.47 26.79
CA ILE A 162 -11.14 19.17 25.54
C ILE A 162 -11.02 18.19 24.38
N LEU A 163 -11.71 18.47 23.28
CA LEU A 163 -11.50 17.78 21.99
C LEU A 163 -10.81 18.73 21.00
N TYR A 164 -9.69 18.31 20.44
CA TYR A 164 -8.94 19.06 19.44
C TYR A 164 -9.50 18.84 18.05
N GLY A 165 -9.63 19.90 17.27
CA GLY A 165 -10.06 19.84 15.88
C GLY A 165 -9.34 20.87 15.01
N PRO A 166 -9.49 20.76 13.68
CA PRO A 166 -8.77 21.62 12.74
C PRO A 166 -9.42 22.99 12.54
N TYR A 167 -10.58 23.25 13.16
CA TYR A 167 -11.31 24.51 13.01
C TYR A 167 -11.24 25.36 14.27
N ASP A 168 -11.19 26.67 14.07
CA ASP A 168 -11.51 27.63 15.12
C ASP A 168 -13.02 27.62 15.39
N ASN A 169 -13.37 27.46 16.67
CA ASN A 169 -14.73 27.30 17.15
C ASN A 169 -14.98 28.34 18.25
N SER A 170 -15.72 29.38 17.90
CA SER A 170 -16.14 30.42 18.87
C SER A 170 -17.29 29.96 19.77
N ASP A 171 -18.18 29.09 19.28
CA ASP A 171 -19.27 28.48 20.04
C ASP A 171 -19.06 26.97 20.21
N THR A 172 -18.94 26.55 21.47
CA THR A 172 -18.81 25.14 21.87
C THR A 172 -19.95 24.69 22.79
N THR A 173 -20.98 25.53 22.94
CA THR A 173 -22.07 25.34 23.90
C THR A 173 -22.82 24.05 23.64
N LEU A 174 -23.18 23.79 22.38
CA LEU A 174 -23.90 22.57 22.01
C LEU A 174 -23.07 21.32 22.25
N MET A 175 -21.79 21.30 21.84
CA MET A 175 -20.91 20.15 22.08
C MET A 175 -20.76 19.88 23.58
N LYS A 176 -20.57 20.93 24.39
CA LYS A 176 -20.48 20.77 25.84
C LYS A 176 -21.79 20.24 26.44
N ALA A 177 -22.93 20.72 25.97
CA ALA A 177 -24.23 20.30 26.47
C ALA A 177 -24.61 18.87 26.07
N VAL A 178 -24.28 18.44 24.85
CA VAL A 178 -24.70 17.13 24.31
C VAL A 178 -23.69 16.03 24.63
N VAL A 179 -22.39 16.30 24.50
CA VAL A 179 -21.35 15.27 24.64
C VAL A 179 -20.39 15.49 25.82
N GLY A 180 -20.47 16.64 26.51
CA GLY A 180 -19.64 16.96 27.67
C GLY A 180 -18.30 17.62 27.37
N TYR A 181 -17.95 17.85 26.09
CA TYR A 181 -16.64 18.34 25.67
C TYR A 181 -16.68 19.74 25.04
N LYS A 182 -15.60 20.48 25.20
CA LYS A 182 -15.34 21.71 24.44
C LYS A 182 -14.42 21.41 23.27
N ALA A 183 -14.83 21.78 22.06
CA ALA A 183 -13.94 21.74 20.91
C ALA A 183 -12.90 22.86 20.99
N LYS A 184 -11.64 22.56 20.66
CA LYS A 184 -10.54 23.52 20.66
C LYS A 184 -9.73 23.37 19.39
N TYR A 185 -9.44 24.48 18.72
CA TYR A 185 -8.54 24.47 17.57
C TYR A 185 -7.15 23.98 17.98
N SER A 186 -6.56 23.09 17.18
CA SER A 186 -5.12 22.86 17.21
C SER A 186 -4.61 22.20 15.93
N SER A 187 -3.49 22.70 15.42
CA SER A 187 -2.87 22.19 14.20
C SER A 187 -2.27 20.79 14.34
N HIS A 188 -1.98 20.32 15.56
CA HIS A 188 -1.37 19.00 15.76
C HIS A 188 -2.27 17.83 15.36
N ILE A 189 -3.58 18.05 15.24
CA ILE A 189 -4.51 17.01 14.77
C ILE A 189 -4.25 16.65 13.28
N ASP A 190 -3.59 17.54 12.54
CA ASP A 190 -3.22 17.39 11.12
C ASP A 190 -1.73 17.00 10.94
N GLN A 191 -1.05 16.59 12.02
CA GLN A 191 0.36 16.20 12.00
C GLN A 191 0.53 14.68 12.14
N SER A 192 1.49 14.09 11.41
CA SER A 192 1.75 12.65 11.38
C SER A 192 2.14 12.09 12.76
N GLU A 193 2.68 12.95 13.62
CA GLU A 193 3.03 12.66 15.01
C GLU A 193 1.83 12.19 15.86
N LEU A 194 0.61 12.61 15.52
CA LEU A 194 -0.60 12.08 16.16
C LEU A 194 -0.70 10.57 15.91
N CYS A 195 -0.55 10.16 14.65
CA CYS A 195 -0.58 8.77 14.23
C CYS A 195 0.61 7.98 14.79
N ALA A 196 1.77 8.63 14.93
CA ALA A 196 3.00 8.04 15.45
C ALA A 196 2.86 7.43 16.86
N SER A 197 1.92 7.95 17.67
CA SER A 197 1.66 7.45 19.02
C SER A 197 1.31 5.96 19.05
N CYS A 198 0.57 5.48 18.05
CA CYS A 198 0.20 4.07 17.91
C CYS A 198 0.96 3.38 16.77
N HIS A 199 1.28 4.10 15.68
CA HIS A 199 1.99 3.58 14.51
C HIS A 199 3.52 3.70 14.62
N THR A 200 4.02 3.59 15.85
CA THR A 200 5.42 3.36 16.20
C THR A 200 5.45 2.48 17.44
N LEU A 201 5.45 1.17 17.25
CA LEU A 201 5.34 0.18 18.31
C LEU A 201 6.68 -0.54 18.50
N PHE A 202 7.20 -0.39 19.71
CA PHE A 202 8.27 -1.20 20.27
C PHE A 202 7.71 -2.11 21.35
N THR A 203 8.01 -3.41 21.26
CA THR A 203 7.60 -4.44 22.23
C THR A 203 8.81 -5.04 22.92
N PRO A 204 8.68 -5.54 24.16
CA PRO A 204 9.76 -6.28 24.80
C PRO A 204 10.01 -7.61 24.05
N THR A 205 11.26 -7.94 23.81
CA THR A 205 11.66 -9.27 23.34
C THR A 205 11.79 -10.19 24.55
N LEU A 206 11.02 -11.27 24.56
CA LEU A 206 11.08 -12.34 25.55
C LEU A 206 11.91 -13.50 25.00
N ASN A 207 12.68 -14.16 25.87
CA ASN A 207 13.33 -15.41 25.54
C ASN A 207 12.40 -16.62 25.78
N ALA A 208 12.89 -17.85 25.54
CA ALA A 208 12.09 -19.06 25.76
C ALA A 208 11.61 -19.28 27.22
N GLN A 209 12.24 -18.63 28.20
CA GLN A 209 11.83 -18.68 29.60
C GLN A 209 10.88 -17.53 29.98
N GLY A 210 10.55 -16.64 29.05
CA GLY A 210 9.74 -15.44 29.28
C GLY A 210 10.53 -14.25 29.84
N ASN A 211 11.86 -14.35 29.99
CA ASN A 211 12.64 -13.22 30.47
C ASN A 211 12.78 -12.16 29.36
N THR A 212 12.61 -10.89 29.71
CA THR A 212 12.88 -9.79 28.78
C THR A 212 14.38 -9.66 28.55
N ILE A 213 14.79 -9.75 27.29
CA ILE A 213 16.19 -9.70 26.84
C ILE A 213 16.46 -8.51 25.91
N GLY A 214 15.43 -7.79 25.48
CA GLY A 214 15.57 -6.68 24.54
C GLY A 214 14.26 -5.97 24.25
N SER A 215 14.29 -5.14 23.21
CA SER A 215 13.14 -4.43 22.67
C SER A 215 13.19 -4.51 21.15
N PHE A 216 12.04 -4.77 20.52
CA PHE A 216 11.93 -4.99 19.09
C PHE A 216 10.98 -3.97 18.43
N PRO A 217 11.36 -3.36 17.28
CA PRO A 217 10.48 -2.47 16.52
C PRO A 217 9.43 -3.29 15.74
N GLU A 218 8.37 -3.74 16.42
CA GLU A 218 7.31 -4.56 15.81
C GLU A 218 6.65 -3.87 14.61
N GLN A 219 6.30 -2.58 14.76
CA GLN A 219 5.63 -1.81 13.70
C GLN A 219 6.10 -0.36 13.72
N THR A 220 6.84 0.07 12.70
CA THR A 220 7.41 1.42 12.63
C THR A 220 7.04 2.26 11.38
N PRO A 221 5.79 2.24 10.86
CA PRO A 221 5.39 3.06 9.70
C PRO A 221 5.75 4.54 9.80
N TYR A 222 5.65 5.14 10.98
CA TYR A 222 6.01 6.55 11.17
C TYR A 222 7.51 6.80 11.00
N LEU A 223 8.37 5.89 11.47
CA LEU A 223 9.82 6.02 11.29
C LEU A 223 10.23 5.76 9.84
N GLU A 224 9.54 4.84 9.15
CA GLU A 224 9.66 4.67 7.70
C GLU A 224 9.27 5.96 6.97
N TRP A 225 8.18 6.62 7.39
CA TRP A 225 7.77 7.94 6.88
C TRP A 225 8.78 9.05 7.13
N LYS A 226 9.36 9.10 8.33
CA LYS A 226 10.43 10.08 8.63
C LYS A 226 11.62 9.93 7.69
N ASN A 227 11.95 8.69 7.30
CA ASN A 227 13.00 8.38 6.35
C ASN A 227 12.50 8.35 4.90
N SER A 228 11.63 9.27 4.51
CA SER A 228 11.18 9.41 3.13
C SER A 228 11.30 10.87 2.67
N ILE A 229 10.96 11.14 1.41
CA ILE A 229 10.81 12.52 0.94
C ILE A 229 9.55 13.22 1.47
N TYR A 230 8.58 12.50 2.03
CA TYR A 230 7.27 13.04 2.39
C TYR A 230 7.32 14.16 3.45
N PRO A 231 8.11 14.04 4.54
CA PRO A 231 8.25 15.12 5.51
C PRO A 231 8.74 16.44 4.90
N SER A 232 9.70 16.38 3.96
CA SER A 232 10.24 17.58 3.32
C SER A 232 9.25 18.24 2.34
N GLN A 233 8.29 17.47 1.84
CA GLN A 233 7.20 17.92 0.99
C GLN A 233 5.93 18.28 1.78
N ASN A 234 5.97 18.20 3.12
CA ASN A 234 4.83 18.41 4.01
C ASN A 234 3.64 17.48 3.69
N ILE A 235 3.91 16.25 3.26
CA ILE A 235 2.89 15.21 3.06
C ILE A 235 2.77 14.43 4.37
N GLN A 236 1.65 14.62 5.06
CA GLN A 236 1.36 13.98 6.35
C GLN A 236 0.64 12.64 6.16
N CYS A 237 0.61 11.76 7.17
CA CYS A 237 -0.21 10.55 7.17
C CYS A 237 -1.67 10.87 6.81
N GLN A 238 -2.19 11.97 7.36
CA GLN A 238 -3.53 12.47 7.08
C GLN A 238 -3.74 12.83 5.60
N SER A 239 -2.72 13.29 4.88
CA SER A 239 -2.85 13.67 3.46
C SER A 239 -3.38 12.53 2.58
N CYS A 240 -3.01 11.28 2.91
CA CYS A 240 -3.43 10.10 2.17
C CYS A 240 -4.54 9.32 2.89
N HIS A 241 -4.46 9.16 4.22
CA HIS A 241 -5.37 8.31 4.99
C HIS A 241 -6.62 9.05 5.50
N MET A 242 -6.56 10.38 5.55
CA MET A 242 -7.68 11.28 5.88
C MET A 242 -7.75 12.45 4.89
N PRO A 243 -7.91 12.17 3.59
CA PRO A 243 -7.74 13.18 2.55
C PRO A 243 -8.69 14.36 2.76
N LYS A 244 -8.17 15.56 2.47
CA LYS A 244 -8.92 16.81 2.56
C LYS A 244 -9.79 16.99 1.32
N ILE A 245 -11.04 17.39 1.51
CA ILE A 245 -11.91 17.94 0.47
C ILE A 245 -12.16 19.42 0.76
N TYR A 246 -12.52 20.18 -0.28
CA TYR A 246 -12.75 21.62 -0.16
C TYR A 246 -14.23 22.01 -0.29
N ASP A 247 -15.12 21.03 -0.47
CA ASP A 247 -16.56 21.20 -0.34
C ASP A 247 -16.90 21.88 1.00
N PRO A 248 -17.86 22.83 1.02
CA PRO A 248 -18.40 23.34 2.26
C PRO A 248 -19.28 22.26 2.91
N ILE A 249 -18.78 21.65 3.99
CA ILE A 249 -19.48 20.56 4.67
C ILE A 249 -20.22 21.07 5.89
N LYS A 250 -21.53 20.80 5.94
CA LYS A 250 -22.34 20.99 7.16
C LYS A 250 -22.01 19.88 8.15
N ILE A 251 -21.16 20.18 9.13
CA ILE A 251 -20.61 19.16 10.05
C ILE A 251 -21.57 18.72 11.15
N SER A 252 -22.72 19.37 11.32
CA SER A 252 -23.69 19.06 12.38
C SER A 252 -25.13 19.11 11.86
N GLY A 253 -25.89 18.05 12.14
CA GLY A 253 -27.34 18.00 11.95
C GLY A 253 -28.14 18.77 13.00
N MET A 254 -27.48 19.22 14.07
CA MET A 254 -28.08 20.00 15.15
C MET A 254 -27.44 21.38 15.25
N GLY A 255 -28.23 22.38 15.62
CA GLY A 255 -27.77 23.77 15.74
C GLY A 255 -27.51 24.44 14.39
N SER A 256 -27.10 25.71 14.45
CA SER A 256 -26.79 26.54 13.28
C SER A 256 -25.32 26.92 13.33
N PHE A 257 -24.49 26.13 12.65
CA PHE A 257 -23.05 26.36 12.54
C PHE A 257 -22.67 26.66 11.09
N PRO A 258 -21.61 27.46 10.86
CA PRO A 258 -21.10 27.64 9.52
C PRO A 258 -20.59 26.32 8.96
N ASP A 259 -20.77 26.13 7.66
CA ASP A 259 -20.14 25.04 6.93
C ASP A 259 -18.61 25.12 7.05
N ARG A 260 -17.96 23.96 7.00
CA ARG A 260 -16.52 23.85 7.19
C ARG A 260 -15.82 23.39 5.92
N SER A 261 -14.74 24.08 5.59
CA SER A 261 -13.81 23.74 4.51
C SER A 261 -12.41 24.27 4.87
N PRO A 262 -11.32 23.53 4.60
CA PRO A 262 -11.31 22.15 4.10
C PRO A 262 -11.90 21.17 5.11
N PHE A 263 -12.35 20.00 4.66
CA PHE A 263 -12.90 18.93 5.51
C PHE A 263 -12.12 17.62 5.33
N TRP A 264 -11.79 16.95 6.44
CA TRP A 264 -10.98 15.73 6.45
C TRP A 264 -11.87 14.49 6.46
N LEU A 265 -11.71 13.64 5.44
CA LEU A 265 -12.49 12.42 5.34
C LEU A 265 -11.94 11.36 6.31
N HIS A 266 -12.77 10.82 7.18
CA HIS A 266 -12.37 9.80 8.17
C HIS A 266 -12.28 8.40 7.56
N THR A 267 -11.57 8.28 6.43
CA THR A 267 -11.56 7.06 5.62
C THR A 267 -10.64 5.98 6.13
N PHE A 268 -9.52 6.36 6.77
CA PHE A 268 -8.48 5.50 7.33
C PHE A 268 -8.11 4.30 6.46
N VAL A 269 -7.97 4.55 5.15
CA VAL A 269 -7.70 3.50 4.16
C VAL A 269 -6.34 2.88 4.46
N GLY A 270 -6.24 1.55 4.39
CA GLY A 270 -4.97 0.84 4.50
C GLY A 270 -5.04 -0.48 3.74
N GLY A 271 -4.01 -1.33 3.86
CA GLY A 271 -3.91 -2.59 3.11
C GLY A 271 -4.77 -3.75 3.61
N ASN A 272 -5.74 -3.54 4.50
CA ASN A 272 -6.53 -4.63 5.11
C ASN A 272 -7.71 -5.10 4.25
N TYR A 273 -7.48 -5.38 2.96
CA TYR A 273 -8.53 -5.86 2.05
C TYR A 273 -9.21 -7.15 2.55
N TYR A 274 -8.40 -8.14 2.93
CA TYR A 274 -8.90 -9.43 3.41
C TYR A 274 -9.68 -9.28 4.72
N MET A 275 -9.08 -8.59 5.71
CA MET A 275 -9.70 -8.42 7.03
C MET A 275 -11.01 -7.63 6.96
N LEU A 276 -11.13 -6.63 6.08
CA LEU A 276 -12.40 -5.91 5.89
C LEU A 276 -13.51 -6.83 5.36
N ASN A 277 -13.20 -7.73 4.42
CA ASN A 277 -14.16 -8.73 3.94
C ASN A 277 -14.51 -9.76 5.02
N LEU A 278 -13.52 -10.20 5.81
CA LEU A 278 -13.75 -11.09 6.95
C LEU A 278 -14.68 -10.46 7.98
N LEU A 279 -14.45 -9.19 8.36
CA LEU A 279 -15.32 -8.43 9.26
C LEU A 279 -16.74 -8.30 8.68
N LYS A 280 -16.86 -7.93 7.41
CA LYS A 280 -18.16 -7.80 6.72
C LYS A 280 -18.96 -9.10 6.73
N ASN A 281 -18.31 -10.24 6.52
CA ASN A 281 -18.97 -11.55 6.52
C ASN A 281 -19.38 -12.03 7.92
N ASN A 282 -18.91 -11.36 8.98
CA ASN A 282 -19.05 -11.80 10.36
C ASN A 282 -19.61 -10.72 11.31
N ILE A 283 -20.30 -9.71 10.76
CA ILE A 283 -20.83 -8.53 11.49
C ILE A 283 -21.52 -8.91 12.80
N ASP A 284 -22.51 -9.80 12.75
CA ASP A 284 -23.30 -10.18 13.93
C ASP A 284 -22.48 -10.94 14.96
N SER A 285 -21.71 -11.93 14.50
CA SER A 285 -20.89 -12.77 15.38
C SER A 285 -19.82 -11.99 16.13
N LEU A 286 -19.36 -10.87 15.56
CA LEU A 286 -18.37 -9.97 16.14
C LEU A 286 -19.00 -8.77 16.85
N GLY A 287 -20.31 -8.58 16.76
CA GLY A 287 -21.01 -7.43 17.32
C GLY A 287 -20.56 -6.10 16.71
N LEU A 288 -20.31 -6.07 15.40
CA LEU A 288 -19.86 -4.86 14.70
C LEU A 288 -21.04 -3.90 14.52
N THR A 289 -20.75 -2.60 14.60
CA THR A 289 -21.79 -1.57 14.50
C THR A 289 -22.02 -1.12 13.06
N ALA A 290 -21.17 -1.48 12.12
CA ALA A 290 -21.27 -1.08 10.72
C ALA A 290 -22.17 -2.03 9.92
N GLU A 291 -23.07 -1.47 9.10
CA GLU A 291 -23.81 -2.24 8.08
C GLU A 291 -22.92 -2.70 6.92
N PRO A 292 -23.34 -3.72 6.14
CA PRO A 292 -22.62 -4.17 4.96
C PRO A 292 -22.24 -3.06 3.97
N GLU A 293 -23.12 -2.08 3.75
CA GLU A 293 -22.87 -0.97 2.81
C GLU A 293 -21.75 -0.04 3.28
N HIS A 294 -21.56 0.10 4.61
CA HIS A 294 -20.42 0.84 5.14
C HIS A 294 -19.11 0.09 4.86
N PHE A 295 -19.11 -1.24 4.96
CA PHE A 295 -17.95 -2.05 4.60
C PHE A 295 -17.69 -2.01 3.09
N ASP A 296 -18.71 -2.10 2.25
CA ASP A 296 -18.57 -1.97 0.79
C ASP A 296 -17.88 -0.66 0.41
N SER A 297 -18.28 0.43 1.04
CA SER A 297 -17.68 1.75 0.86
C SER A 297 -16.20 1.78 1.28
N THR A 298 -15.84 1.16 2.41
CA THR A 298 -14.45 1.10 2.90
C THR A 298 -13.59 0.17 2.05
N ILE A 299 -14.10 -1.00 1.68
CA ILE A 299 -13.44 -1.96 0.80
C ILE A 299 -13.14 -1.31 -0.55
N ALA A 300 -14.11 -0.64 -1.17
CA ALA A 300 -13.90 0.05 -2.45
C ALA A 300 -12.78 1.12 -2.38
N ARG A 301 -12.68 1.86 -1.27
CA ARG A 301 -11.57 2.81 -1.06
C ARG A 301 -10.23 2.10 -0.86
N THR A 302 -10.21 0.98 -0.13
CA THR A 302 -9.01 0.14 0.02
C THR A 302 -8.55 -0.43 -1.32
N GLU A 303 -9.46 -0.94 -2.15
CA GLU A 303 -9.13 -1.44 -3.48
C GLU A 303 -8.53 -0.33 -4.36
N TYR A 304 -9.15 0.85 -4.36
CA TYR A 304 -8.65 2.00 -5.11
C TYR A 304 -7.25 2.42 -4.64
N SER A 305 -7.01 2.49 -3.32
CA SER A 305 -5.71 2.87 -2.77
C SER A 305 -4.61 1.85 -3.12
N LEU A 306 -4.92 0.55 -3.03
CA LEU A 306 -3.99 -0.53 -3.39
C LEU A 306 -3.66 -0.53 -4.89
N LYS A 307 -4.66 -0.29 -5.75
CA LYS A 307 -4.48 -0.28 -7.21
C LYS A 307 -3.84 0.99 -7.74
N GLU A 308 -4.22 2.15 -7.23
CA GLU A 308 -3.90 3.43 -7.89
C GLU A 308 -2.88 4.29 -7.13
N GLN A 309 -2.65 4.04 -5.83
CA GLN A 309 -1.88 4.95 -4.98
C GLN A 309 -0.70 4.30 -4.26
N SER A 310 -0.53 2.99 -4.42
CA SER A 310 0.43 2.21 -3.61
C SER A 310 1.73 1.90 -4.36
N ILE A 311 1.63 1.47 -5.62
CA ILE A 311 2.80 1.10 -6.44
C ILE A 311 2.64 1.50 -7.91
N GLU A 312 3.76 1.65 -8.61
CA GLU A 312 3.85 1.57 -10.07
C GLU A 312 4.55 0.27 -10.46
N LEU A 313 4.11 -0.33 -11.57
CA LEU A 313 4.75 -1.47 -12.21
C LEU A 313 5.20 -1.02 -13.61
N THR A 314 6.37 -1.45 -14.04
CA THR A 314 6.83 -1.30 -15.42
C THR A 314 7.57 -2.55 -15.83
N SER A 315 7.27 -3.08 -17.00
CA SER A 315 7.93 -4.25 -17.57
C SER A 315 8.67 -3.92 -18.87
N ALA A 316 9.76 -4.64 -19.13
CA ALA A 316 10.49 -4.61 -20.38
C ALA A 316 10.95 -6.03 -20.74
N THR A 317 10.84 -6.39 -22.02
CA THR A 317 11.22 -7.72 -22.52
C THR A 317 12.36 -7.61 -23.53
N LYS A 318 13.30 -8.55 -23.46
CA LYS A 318 14.40 -8.68 -24.42
C LYS A 318 14.65 -10.15 -24.72
N PHE A 319 14.69 -10.52 -25.99
CA PHE A 319 15.12 -11.85 -26.39
C PHE A 319 16.65 -11.93 -26.44
N LEU A 320 17.22 -12.96 -25.83
CA LEU A 320 18.65 -13.27 -25.79
C LEU A 320 18.91 -14.44 -26.75
N TYR A 321 19.20 -14.12 -28.01
CA TYR A 321 19.34 -15.08 -29.11
C TYR A 321 20.41 -16.14 -28.84
N ASP A 322 21.57 -15.73 -28.31
CA ASP A 322 22.70 -16.64 -28.08
C ASP A 322 22.40 -17.69 -27.00
N GLU A 323 21.40 -17.45 -26.15
CA GLU A 323 21.03 -18.32 -25.03
C GLU A 323 19.66 -19.01 -25.20
N ASN A 324 18.89 -18.67 -26.25
CA ASN A 324 17.48 -19.03 -26.40
C ASN A 324 16.65 -18.73 -25.13
N LYS A 325 16.86 -17.53 -24.57
CA LYS A 325 16.16 -17.07 -23.37
C LYS A 325 15.41 -15.77 -23.60
N LEU A 326 14.25 -15.66 -22.98
CA LEU A 326 13.53 -14.42 -22.84
C LEU A 326 13.91 -13.78 -21.50
N GLN A 327 14.48 -12.58 -21.58
CA GLN A 327 14.66 -11.71 -20.43
C GLN A 327 13.42 -10.86 -20.23
N ILE A 328 12.82 -10.90 -19.04
CA ILE A 328 11.73 -10.02 -18.62
C ILE A 328 12.23 -9.25 -17.41
N LYS A 329 12.45 -7.94 -17.59
CA LYS A 329 12.84 -7.05 -16.50
C LYS A 329 11.62 -6.31 -15.99
N LEU A 330 11.37 -6.44 -14.69
CA LEU A 330 10.31 -5.75 -13.98
C LEU A 330 10.92 -4.66 -13.11
N TYR A 331 10.25 -3.52 -13.03
CA TYR A 331 10.56 -2.46 -12.08
C TYR A 331 9.30 -2.15 -11.29
N ILE A 332 9.40 -2.25 -9.96
CA ILE A 332 8.31 -1.92 -9.04
C ILE A 332 8.74 -0.71 -8.23
N LYS A 333 7.90 0.33 -8.20
CA LYS A 333 8.15 1.55 -7.45
C LYS A 333 7.09 1.74 -6.38
N ASN A 334 7.53 1.98 -5.15
CA ASN A 334 6.67 2.37 -4.05
C ASN A 334 6.26 3.83 -4.19
N LEU A 335 4.95 4.08 -4.18
CA LEU A 335 4.38 5.42 -4.21
C LEU A 335 4.04 5.96 -2.83
N THR A 336 4.12 5.14 -1.77
CA THR A 336 3.76 5.53 -0.41
C THR A 336 4.92 6.21 0.32
N GLY A 337 4.61 6.88 1.44
CA GLY A 337 5.61 7.54 2.28
C GLY A 337 6.34 6.59 3.22
N HIS A 338 5.98 5.31 3.31
CA HIS A 338 6.55 4.31 4.23
C HIS A 338 6.91 3.04 3.43
N LYS A 339 7.40 1.96 4.06
CA LYS A 339 7.64 0.71 3.32
C LYS A 339 6.32 0.15 2.76
N ILE A 340 6.37 -0.70 1.73
CA ILE A 340 5.19 -1.46 1.29
C ILE A 340 5.52 -2.96 1.16
N PRO A 341 4.75 -3.84 1.82
CA PRO A 341 3.72 -3.54 2.84
C PRO A 341 4.30 -2.99 4.17
N THR A 342 3.75 -1.92 4.76
CA THR A 342 4.15 -1.45 6.12
C THR A 342 3.31 -2.08 7.24
N GLY A 343 3.68 -1.83 8.50
CA GLY A 343 2.95 -2.22 9.69
C GLY A 343 3.32 -3.62 10.16
N ILE A 344 2.32 -4.35 10.65
CA ILE A 344 2.51 -5.70 11.21
C ILE A 344 3.17 -6.66 10.20
N PRO A 345 4.19 -7.44 10.59
CA PRO A 345 4.98 -8.30 9.70
C PRO A 345 4.24 -9.56 9.18
N PHE A 346 2.91 -9.55 9.22
CA PHE A 346 2.03 -10.60 8.66
C PHE A 346 1.58 -10.31 7.23
N ARG A 347 2.02 -9.19 6.67
CA ARG A 347 1.70 -8.77 5.32
C ARG A 347 2.81 -9.18 4.36
N ARG A 348 2.44 -9.56 3.14
CA ARG A 348 3.38 -9.80 2.05
C ARG A 348 2.85 -9.27 0.74
N MET A 349 3.78 -8.88 -0.12
CA MET A 349 3.54 -8.58 -1.53
C MET A 349 4.47 -9.49 -2.34
N TRP A 350 4.06 -9.99 -3.49
CA TRP A 350 4.92 -10.79 -4.35
C TRP A 350 4.61 -10.60 -5.83
N ILE A 351 5.53 -11.07 -6.67
CA ILE A 351 5.37 -11.07 -8.12
C ILE A 351 4.84 -12.45 -8.55
N HIS A 352 3.73 -12.44 -9.27
CA HIS A 352 3.25 -13.57 -10.06
C HIS A 352 3.57 -13.30 -11.53
N LEU A 353 4.30 -14.21 -12.17
CA LEU A 353 4.65 -14.11 -13.58
C LEU A 353 4.31 -15.41 -14.29
N LYS A 354 3.50 -15.31 -15.34
CA LYS A 354 3.07 -16.42 -16.18
C LYS A 354 3.39 -16.16 -17.65
N VAL A 355 4.04 -17.12 -18.31
CA VAL A 355 4.36 -17.08 -19.75
C VAL A 355 3.64 -18.23 -20.45
N GLU A 356 2.89 -17.88 -21.49
CA GLU A 356 2.08 -18.82 -22.27
C GLU A 356 2.53 -18.82 -23.74
N GLN A 357 2.67 -20.02 -24.32
CA GLN A 357 2.93 -20.24 -25.74
C GLN A 357 1.62 -20.56 -26.46
N GLY A 358 0.95 -19.55 -27.02
CA GLY A 358 -0.41 -19.71 -27.55
C GLY A 358 -1.47 -19.76 -26.44
N ILE A 359 -2.69 -20.20 -26.75
CA ILE A 359 -3.79 -20.18 -25.79
C ILE A 359 -3.69 -21.38 -24.84
N GLY A 360 -3.40 -21.12 -23.57
CA GLY A 360 -3.51 -22.10 -22.47
C GLY A 360 -2.33 -23.07 -22.30
N ASN A 361 -1.24 -22.91 -23.06
CA ASN A 361 -0.02 -23.69 -22.86
C ASN A 361 0.99 -22.87 -22.05
N VAL A 362 1.00 -23.06 -20.72
CA VAL A 362 1.95 -22.41 -19.81
C VAL A 362 3.34 -23.04 -19.98
N VAL A 363 4.34 -22.21 -20.23
CA VAL A 363 5.76 -22.63 -20.39
C VAL A 363 6.65 -22.16 -19.24
N PHE A 364 6.18 -21.21 -18.45
CA PHE A 364 6.81 -20.76 -17.21
C PHE A 364 5.75 -20.11 -16.31
N GLU A 365 5.67 -20.50 -15.05
CA GLU A 365 4.83 -19.83 -14.05
C GLU A 365 5.53 -19.79 -12.69
N SER A 366 5.68 -18.60 -12.11
CA SER A 366 6.27 -18.39 -10.78
C SER A 366 5.36 -17.50 -9.94
N GLY A 367 5.17 -17.87 -8.67
CA GLY A 367 4.34 -17.12 -7.72
C GLY A 367 2.84 -17.39 -7.85
N GLU A 368 2.44 -18.50 -8.48
CA GLU A 368 1.05 -18.98 -8.47
C GLU A 368 0.59 -19.27 -7.03
N TRP A 369 -0.72 -19.29 -6.81
CA TRP A 369 -1.33 -19.64 -5.54
C TRP A 369 -2.46 -20.66 -5.71
N ASP A 370 -2.70 -21.46 -4.66
CA ASP A 370 -3.78 -22.45 -4.64
C ASP A 370 -5.15 -21.83 -4.36
N ALA A 371 -6.20 -22.65 -4.32
CA ALA A 371 -7.57 -22.22 -4.06
C ALA A 371 -7.79 -21.58 -2.66
N THR A 372 -6.85 -21.74 -1.73
CA THR A 372 -6.87 -21.11 -0.40
C THR A 372 -6.11 -19.79 -0.38
N GLY A 373 -5.33 -19.50 -1.43
CA GLY A 373 -4.45 -18.35 -1.54
C GLY A 373 -3.03 -18.61 -1.03
N LYS A 374 -2.66 -19.86 -0.75
CA LYS A 374 -1.27 -20.20 -0.40
C LYS A 374 -0.41 -20.16 -1.65
N ILE A 375 0.75 -19.49 -1.59
CA ILE A 375 1.72 -19.47 -2.68
C ILE A 375 2.26 -20.88 -2.90
N ILE A 376 2.25 -21.34 -4.16
CA ILE A 376 2.77 -22.65 -4.56
C ILE A 376 4.30 -22.57 -4.58
N ASP A 377 4.97 -23.66 -4.18
CA ASP A 377 6.43 -23.78 -4.11
C ASP A 377 7.15 -22.74 -3.24
N TYR A 378 6.43 -22.08 -2.33
CA TYR A 378 7.00 -21.20 -1.30
C TYR A 378 7.80 -22.02 -0.27
N ASN A 379 9.08 -21.70 -0.12
CA ASN A 379 10.04 -22.33 0.78
C ASN A 379 9.52 -22.43 2.23
N SER A 380 10.00 -23.42 3.01
CA SER A 380 9.36 -23.84 4.26
C SER A 380 9.47 -22.88 5.45
N ASP A 381 10.08 -21.69 5.29
CA ASP A 381 10.06 -20.64 6.33
C ASP A 381 9.90 -19.23 5.72
N TYR A 382 10.63 -18.92 4.63
CA TYR A 382 10.49 -17.71 3.80
C TYR A 382 11.34 -17.80 2.51
N GLU A 383 11.06 -16.94 1.52
CA GLU A 383 11.87 -16.81 0.28
C GLU A 383 13.04 -15.84 0.46
N PRO A 384 14.25 -16.07 -0.10
CA PRO A 384 15.26 -15.02 -0.18
C PRO A 384 14.79 -13.88 -1.11
N HIS A 385 15.54 -12.78 -1.14
CA HIS A 385 15.31 -11.74 -2.14
C HIS A 385 16.05 -12.09 -3.44
N TYR A 386 15.32 -12.10 -4.54
CA TYR A 386 15.80 -12.41 -5.89
C TYR A 386 15.92 -11.15 -6.73
N ASP A 387 17.12 -10.89 -7.26
CA ASP A 387 17.37 -9.96 -8.38
C ASP A 387 17.18 -10.67 -9.74
N LEU A 388 17.53 -11.96 -9.78
CA LEU A 388 17.39 -12.85 -10.92
C LEU A 388 16.53 -14.07 -10.56
N ILE A 389 15.53 -14.36 -11.39
CA ILE A 389 14.68 -15.55 -11.32
C ILE A 389 14.83 -16.34 -12.62
N ASP A 390 15.22 -17.61 -12.51
CA ASP A 390 15.40 -18.53 -13.65
C ASP A 390 14.72 -19.89 -13.46
N ALA A 391 14.01 -20.08 -12.35
CA ALA A 391 13.22 -21.27 -12.05
C ALA A 391 11.84 -20.91 -11.48
N GLU A 392 10.84 -21.75 -11.77
CA GLU A 392 9.43 -21.54 -11.38
C GLU A 392 9.22 -21.51 -9.86
N ASN A 393 10.03 -22.27 -9.11
CA ASN A 393 9.98 -22.34 -7.65
C ASN A 393 10.68 -21.16 -6.94
N GLN A 394 11.25 -20.21 -7.68
CA GLN A 394 11.82 -18.99 -7.10
C GLN A 394 10.77 -17.89 -7.18
N VAL A 395 10.34 -17.37 -6.03
CA VAL A 395 9.28 -16.35 -5.97
C VAL A 395 9.81 -15.09 -5.29
N GLN A 396 9.76 -13.95 -5.99
CA GLN A 396 10.09 -12.68 -5.36
C GLN A 396 8.99 -12.24 -4.39
N VAL A 397 9.26 -12.38 -3.09
CA VAL A 397 8.36 -11.96 -2.01
C VAL A 397 8.95 -10.81 -1.21
N TYR A 398 8.22 -9.69 -1.16
CA TYR A 398 8.48 -8.50 -0.34
C TYR A 398 7.77 -8.62 1.01
N GLU A 399 8.54 -8.86 2.07
CA GLU A 399 8.02 -9.16 3.40
C GLU A 399 9.06 -8.89 4.50
N GLY A 400 8.55 -8.75 5.73
CA GLY A 400 9.36 -8.83 6.93
C GLY A 400 9.31 -10.26 7.47
N VAL A 401 10.47 -10.79 7.87
CA VAL A 401 10.63 -12.08 8.53
C VAL A 401 11.52 -11.88 9.73
N PHE A 402 10.98 -12.15 10.91
CA PHE A 402 11.69 -12.01 12.17
C PHE A 402 12.01 -13.38 12.75
N VAL A 403 13.12 -13.43 13.46
CA VAL A 403 13.59 -14.61 14.19
C VAL A 403 13.58 -14.33 15.68
N ASN A 404 13.51 -15.42 16.45
CA ASN A 404 13.67 -15.36 17.89
C ASN A 404 15.16 -15.27 18.31
N ASP A 405 15.39 -15.22 19.61
CA ASP A 405 16.73 -15.21 20.23
C ASP A 405 17.58 -16.46 19.93
N GLN A 406 17.00 -17.48 19.31
CA GLN A 406 17.63 -18.72 18.89
C GLN A 406 17.77 -18.82 17.36
N GLN A 407 17.58 -17.72 16.62
CA GLN A 407 17.68 -17.63 15.16
C GLN A 407 16.64 -18.47 14.40
N GLN A 408 15.51 -18.80 15.04
CA GLN A 408 14.41 -19.52 14.39
C GLN A 408 13.32 -18.54 13.98
N VAL A 409 12.78 -18.71 12.76
CA VAL A 409 11.61 -17.95 12.31
C VAL A 409 10.47 -18.15 13.30
N THR A 410 9.81 -17.06 13.65
CA THR A 410 8.71 -17.09 14.61
C THR A 410 7.57 -16.20 14.16
N TYR A 411 6.36 -16.57 14.55
CA TYR A 411 5.15 -15.76 14.38
C TYR A 411 4.66 -15.18 15.72
N THR A 412 5.29 -15.57 16.82
CA THR A 412 5.05 -15.02 18.16
C THR A 412 5.78 -13.67 18.25
N LEU A 413 5.02 -12.58 18.27
CA LEU A 413 5.49 -11.20 18.23
C LEU A 413 6.44 -10.88 19.38
N LEU A 414 6.16 -11.33 20.60
CA LEU A 414 7.03 -11.07 21.74
C LEU A 414 8.30 -11.93 21.75
N ARG A 415 8.39 -12.96 20.90
CA ARG A 415 9.64 -13.69 20.66
C ARG A 415 10.51 -13.03 19.60
N ALA A 416 10.01 -12.04 18.86
CA ALA A 416 10.79 -11.36 17.83
C ALA A 416 12.01 -10.64 18.43
N ALA A 417 13.21 -11.01 17.97
CA ALA A 417 14.47 -10.44 18.42
C ALA A 417 15.14 -9.60 17.33
N GLU A 418 15.12 -10.07 16.08
CA GLU A 418 15.65 -9.35 14.93
C GLU A 418 14.97 -9.77 13.63
N PHE A 419 15.16 -8.99 12.57
CA PHE A 419 14.80 -9.40 11.22
C PHE A 419 15.91 -10.27 10.65
N ILE A 420 15.58 -11.43 10.10
CA ILE A 420 16.48 -12.19 9.21
C ILE A 420 16.33 -11.74 7.76
N LYS A 421 15.15 -11.20 7.42
CA LYS A 421 14.83 -10.58 6.13
C LYS A 421 13.87 -9.41 6.36
N ASP A 422 14.15 -8.27 5.74
CA ASP A 422 13.21 -7.19 5.56
C ASP A 422 13.53 -6.50 4.24
N ASN A 423 12.93 -7.03 3.18
CA ASN A 423 13.01 -6.47 1.82
C ASN A 423 11.70 -5.75 1.44
N ARG A 424 10.84 -5.39 2.40
CA ARG A 424 9.64 -4.60 2.11
C ARG A 424 10.07 -3.31 1.42
N LEU A 425 9.41 -2.97 0.31
CA LEU A 425 9.91 -1.96 -0.62
C LEU A 425 9.89 -0.58 0.05
N PRO A 426 11.03 0.09 0.28
CA PRO A 426 11.08 1.38 0.98
C PRO A 426 10.48 2.51 0.14
N PRO A 427 10.12 3.65 0.77
CA PRO A 427 9.64 4.82 0.06
C PRO A 427 10.77 5.57 -0.65
N GLN A 428 10.42 6.47 -1.57
CA GLN A 428 11.40 7.38 -2.17
C GLN A 428 12.06 8.26 -1.09
N GLY A 429 13.38 8.45 -1.20
CA GLY A 429 14.20 9.22 -0.26
C GLY A 429 14.75 8.42 0.93
N PHE A 430 14.50 7.12 0.98
CA PHE A 430 14.92 6.27 2.08
C PHE A 430 16.42 5.99 2.09
N THR A 431 17.12 6.44 3.14
CA THR A 431 18.58 6.32 3.25
C THR A 431 19.03 5.50 4.45
N THR A 432 20.23 4.94 4.36
CA THR A 432 20.89 4.21 5.45
C THR A 432 21.51 5.12 6.51
N THR A 433 21.64 6.42 6.22
CA THR A 433 22.24 7.42 7.11
C THR A 433 21.22 8.18 7.95
N HIS A 434 19.93 7.97 7.71
CA HIS A 434 18.87 8.64 8.47
C HIS A 434 18.86 8.16 9.94
N PRO A 435 18.63 9.04 10.94
CA PRO A 435 18.67 8.67 12.36
C PRO A 435 17.70 7.56 12.79
N SER A 436 16.66 7.32 12.01
CA SER A 436 15.69 6.24 12.29
C SER A 436 16.06 4.90 11.64
N TYR A 437 17.09 4.83 10.79
CA TYR A 437 17.42 3.65 9.98
C TYR A 437 17.57 2.38 10.82
N ASP A 438 18.13 2.49 12.03
CA ASP A 438 18.33 1.34 12.91
C ASP A 438 17.04 0.59 13.27
N SER A 439 15.89 1.26 13.26
CA SER A 439 14.57 0.67 13.56
C SER A 439 13.76 0.27 12.32
N ILE A 440 14.32 0.46 11.12
CA ILE A 440 13.64 0.28 9.82
C ILE A 440 14.56 -0.33 8.75
N LYS A 441 15.64 -1.01 9.15
CA LYS A 441 16.71 -1.48 8.25
C LYS A 441 16.17 -2.27 7.05
N ILE A 442 16.92 -2.21 5.95
CA ILE A 442 16.82 -3.23 4.90
C ILE A 442 17.68 -4.40 5.37
N VAL A 443 17.13 -5.61 5.37
CA VAL A 443 17.80 -6.80 5.92
C VAL A 443 17.72 -7.98 4.96
N GLY A 444 18.78 -8.79 4.92
CA GLY A 444 18.93 -9.91 3.98
C GLY A 444 19.52 -9.46 2.65
N ASN A 445 19.36 -10.29 1.61
CA ASN A 445 20.01 -10.10 0.30
C ASN A 445 19.67 -8.76 -0.38
N ALA A 446 18.52 -8.16 -0.08
CA ALA A 446 18.12 -6.84 -0.61
C ALA A 446 19.07 -5.69 -0.19
N ASN A 447 19.83 -5.86 0.90
CA ASN A 447 20.82 -4.86 1.31
C ASN A 447 22.01 -4.78 0.33
N ASP A 448 22.34 -5.91 -0.29
CA ASP A 448 23.47 -6.06 -1.21
C ASP A 448 23.06 -5.90 -2.68
N ASP A 449 21.75 -5.87 -2.95
CA ASP A 449 21.20 -5.60 -4.28
C ASP A 449 21.51 -4.16 -4.73
N THR A 450 22.08 -4.05 -5.93
CA THR A 450 22.55 -2.79 -6.54
C THR A 450 21.47 -1.98 -7.24
N ASN A 451 20.24 -2.52 -7.32
CA ASN A 451 19.07 -1.89 -7.91
C ASN A 451 17.88 -1.80 -6.93
N PHE A 452 17.96 -2.47 -5.76
CA PHE A 452 17.02 -2.27 -4.66
C PHE A 452 17.26 -0.94 -3.93
N ASN A 453 16.27 -0.05 -4.00
CA ASN A 453 16.25 1.30 -3.41
C ASN A 453 17.41 2.21 -3.87
N ARG A 454 18.08 1.90 -4.98
CA ARG A 454 19.24 2.67 -5.48
C ARG A 454 19.34 2.59 -7.00
N TYR A 455 20.10 3.52 -7.60
CA TYR A 455 20.51 3.42 -9.01
C TYR A 455 22.03 3.25 -9.07
N GLY A 456 22.50 2.03 -9.30
CA GLY A 456 23.93 1.72 -9.27
C GLY A 456 24.53 2.03 -7.91
N THR A 457 25.52 2.91 -7.85
CA THR A 457 26.16 3.33 -6.59
C THR A 457 25.44 4.46 -5.85
N TYR A 458 24.39 5.06 -6.44
CA TYR A 458 23.66 6.18 -5.83
C TYR A 458 22.67 5.70 -4.76
N GLN A 459 23.00 5.96 -3.49
CA GLN A 459 22.21 5.52 -2.31
C GLN A 459 21.06 6.46 -1.92
N GLY A 460 20.61 7.36 -2.79
CA GLY A 460 19.59 8.37 -2.46
C GLY A 460 18.14 7.87 -2.34
N GLY A 461 17.94 6.56 -2.19
CA GLY A 461 16.64 5.97 -1.93
C GLY A 461 15.65 6.09 -3.09
N THR A 462 15.77 5.25 -4.11
CA THR A 462 14.85 5.30 -5.27
C THR A 462 13.42 4.94 -4.92
N GLY A 463 13.21 4.21 -3.82
CA GLY A 463 11.92 3.63 -3.45
C GLY A 463 11.43 2.57 -4.43
N GLY A 464 12.33 1.94 -5.19
CA GLY A 464 11.97 0.93 -6.18
C GLY A 464 12.95 -0.24 -6.21
N ASP A 465 12.56 -1.30 -6.89
CA ASP A 465 13.29 -2.56 -7.04
C ASP A 465 13.18 -3.05 -8.49
N SER A 466 14.24 -3.67 -9.02
CA SER A 466 14.20 -4.32 -10.32
C SER A 466 14.42 -5.83 -10.18
N VAL A 467 13.54 -6.62 -10.78
CA VAL A 467 13.67 -8.08 -10.79
C VAL A 467 13.71 -8.57 -12.23
N THR A 468 14.68 -9.43 -12.53
CA THR A 468 14.90 -9.97 -13.87
C THR A 468 14.50 -11.44 -13.90
N TYR A 469 13.64 -11.82 -14.84
CA TYR A 469 13.34 -13.22 -15.15
C TYR A 469 14.13 -13.62 -16.40
N LEU A 470 14.73 -14.82 -16.39
CA LEU A 470 15.40 -15.43 -17.53
C LEU A 470 14.76 -16.77 -17.85
N ILE A 471 13.89 -16.79 -18.86
CA ILE A 471 13.02 -17.92 -19.16
C ILE A 471 13.48 -18.58 -20.46
N PRO A 472 13.76 -19.90 -20.49
CA PRO A 472 14.03 -20.61 -21.72
C PRO A 472 12.83 -20.52 -22.68
N VAL A 473 13.06 -20.09 -23.92
CA VAL A 473 11.99 -20.00 -24.92
C VAL A 473 12.49 -20.40 -26.31
N ILE A 474 11.55 -20.83 -27.15
CA ILE A 474 11.81 -21.13 -28.56
C ILE A 474 11.85 -19.80 -29.35
N PRO A 475 12.89 -19.55 -30.18
CA PRO A 475 12.95 -18.39 -31.09
C PRO A 475 11.77 -18.31 -32.05
N ASN A 476 11.50 -17.12 -32.59
CA ASN A 476 10.40 -16.82 -33.52
C ASN A 476 9.01 -17.32 -33.09
N THR A 477 8.79 -17.49 -31.78
CA THR A 477 7.53 -18.02 -31.24
C THR A 477 6.78 -16.89 -30.52
N PRO A 478 5.45 -16.77 -30.72
CA PRO A 478 4.64 -15.81 -29.98
C PRO A 478 4.42 -16.28 -28.54
N TYR A 479 4.61 -15.38 -27.58
CA TYR A 479 4.33 -15.60 -26.17
C TYR A 479 3.42 -14.52 -25.63
N ARG A 480 2.52 -14.93 -24.72
CA ARG A 480 1.74 -14.03 -23.88
C ARG A 480 2.31 -14.07 -22.47
N ILE A 481 2.68 -12.91 -21.96
CA ILE A 481 3.25 -12.75 -20.62
C ILE A 481 2.21 -12.02 -19.77
N THR A 482 1.85 -12.60 -18.64
CA THR A 482 1.05 -11.94 -17.60
C THR A 482 1.95 -11.67 -16.41
N VAL A 483 2.00 -10.42 -15.96
CA VAL A 483 2.73 -10.01 -14.77
C VAL A 483 1.75 -9.39 -13.78
N GLU A 484 1.76 -9.87 -12.55
CA GLU A 484 0.86 -9.42 -11.48
C GLU A 484 1.67 -9.15 -10.21
N VAL A 485 1.39 -8.01 -9.57
CA VAL A 485 1.89 -7.74 -8.21
C VAL A 485 0.75 -8.05 -7.24
N CYS A 486 0.94 -9.12 -6.47
CA CYS A 486 -0.04 -9.70 -5.57
C CYS A 486 0.18 -9.23 -4.14
N TYR A 487 -0.89 -9.13 -3.35
CA TYR A 487 -0.85 -8.67 -1.97
C TYR A 487 -1.72 -9.52 -1.04
N GLN A 488 -1.21 -9.82 0.14
CA GLN A 488 -1.96 -10.43 1.25
C GLN A 488 -1.79 -9.67 2.56
N SER A 489 -2.91 -9.45 3.26
CA SER A 489 -2.92 -8.84 4.59
C SER A 489 -2.46 -9.80 5.69
N VAL A 490 -2.63 -11.10 5.46
CA VAL A 490 -2.40 -12.18 6.43
C VAL A 490 -1.68 -13.32 5.71
N LYS A 491 -0.54 -13.75 6.25
CA LYS A 491 0.19 -14.96 5.81
C LYS A 491 -0.56 -16.22 6.22
N THR A 492 -0.59 -17.23 5.37
CA THR A 492 -1.21 -18.54 5.69
C THR A 492 -0.47 -19.22 6.84
N GLU A 493 0.86 -19.10 6.85
CA GLU A 493 1.78 -19.69 7.81
C GLU A 493 1.54 -19.17 9.24
N LEU A 494 1.11 -17.90 9.37
CA LEU A 494 0.67 -17.34 10.65
C LEU A 494 -0.57 -18.06 11.19
N VAL A 495 -1.54 -18.33 10.32
CA VAL A 495 -2.79 -18.97 10.72
C VAL A 495 -2.53 -20.43 11.08
N ASP A 496 -1.67 -21.11 10.33
CA ASP A 496 -1.24 -22.48 10.63
C ASP A 496 -0.51 -22.57 11.98
N HIS A 497 0.32 -21.57 12.31
CA HIS A 497 1.02 -21.47 13.61
C HIS A 497 0.03 -21.44 14.80
N ILE A 498 -1.09 -20.72 14.69
CA ILE A 498 -2.05 -20.59 15.79
C ILE A 498 -3.13 -21.68 15.81
N ARG A 499 -3.36 -22.40 14.71
CA ARG A 499 -4.48 -23.34 14.51
C ARG A 499 -4.55 -24.45 15.56
N GLY A 500 -3.41 -24.87 16.12
CA GLY A 500 -3.32 -25.93 17.13
C GLY A 500 -3.62 -25.50 18.57
N ILE A 501 -3.82 -24.21 18.84
CA ILE A 501 -3.96 -23.69 20.20
C ILE A 501 -5.42 -23.70 20.63
N ASN A 502 -5.71 -24.38 21.76
CA ASN A 502 -7.05 -24.45 22.32
C ASN A 502 -7.43 -23.17 23.08
N HIS A 503 -7.93 -22.17 22.35
CA HIS A 503 -8.45 -20.93 22.91
C HIS A 503 -9.63 -20.39 22.09
N SER A 504 -10.68 -19.88 22.75
CA SER A 504 -11.92 -19.50 22.07
C SER A 504 -11.77 -18.41 21.02
N ASP A 505 -10.91 -17.41 21.27
CA ASP A 505 -10.66 -16.33 20.29
C ASP A 505 -9.90 -16.84 19.07
N ILE A 506 -8.97 -17.80 19.26
CA ILE A 506 -8.21 -18.42 18.19
C ILE A 506 -9.12 -19.27 17.32
N SER A 507 -9.89 -20.18 17.93
CA SER A 507 -10.86 -21.00 17.20
C SER A 507 -11.88 -20.15 16.44
N LYS A 508 -12.32 -19.02 17.04
CA LYS A 508 -13.23 -18.08 16.37
C LYS A 508 -12.61 -17.47 15.13
N PHE A 509 -11.38 -16.95 15.20
CA PHE A 509 -10.69 -16.38 14.05
C PHE A 509 -10.41 -17.43 12.97
N VAL A 510 -9.88 -18.60 13.36
CA VAL A 510 -9.56 -19.69 12.44
C VAL A 510 -10.80 -20.15 11.67
N ASN A 511 -11.94 -20.32 12.34
CA ASN A 511 -13.20 -20.69 11.67
C ASN A 511 -13.64 -19.61 10.66
N MET A 512 -13.44 -18.33 10.96
CA MET A 512 -13.75 -17.23 10.03
C MET A 512 -12.78 -17.19 8.85
N TYR A 513 -11.50 -17.50 9.10
CA TYR A 513 -10.47 -17.58 8.07
C TYR A 513 -10.76 -18.75 7.11
N ASP A 514 -11.06 -19.94 7.63
CA ASP A 514 -11.38 -21.11 6.80
C ASP A 514 -12.65 -20.93 5.96
N ALA A 515 -13.57 -20.07 6.41
CA ALA A 515 -14.80 -19.73 5.69
C ALA A 515 -14.61 -18.69 4.57
N LEU A 516 -13.46 -18.02 4.50
CA LEU A 516 -13.17 -16.99 3.50
C LEU A 516 -11.80 -17.24 2.86
N PRO A 517 -11.73 -17.68 1.59
CA PRO A 517 -10.44 -17.89 0.92
C PRO A 517 -9.54 -16.65 0.96
N ASN A 518 -8.28 -16.83 1.36
CA ASN A 518 -7.29 -15.75 1.47
C ASN A 518 -6.61 -15.47 0.12
N ILE A 519 -7.41 -15.38 -0.95
CA ILE A 519 -6.89 -15.13 -2.31
C ILE A 519 -6.18 -13.76 -2.34
N PRO A 520 -5.00 -13.65 -2.98
CA PRO A 520 -4.32 -12.38 -3.12
C PRO A 520 -5.17 -11.31 -3.78
N PHE A 521 -4.98 -10.09 -3.31
CA PHE A 521 -5.42 -8.92 -4.04
C PHE A 521 -4.38 -8.56 -5.11
N ILE A 522 -4.81 -8.45 -6.37
CA ILE A 522 -3.95 -8.01 -7.47
C ILE A 522 -3.86 -6.48 -7.47
N MET A 523 -2.71 -5.95 -7.07
CA MET A 523 -2.45 -4.51 -7.01
C MET A 523 -2.21 -3.92 -8.41
N LYS A 524 -1.41 -4.59 -9.23
CA LYS A 524 -1.11 -4.22 -10.61
C LYS A 524 -1.08 -5.46 -11.48
N ARG A 525 -1.47 -5.29 -12.75
CA ARG A 525 -1.46 -6.33 -13.76
C ARG A 525 -1.05 -5.75 -15.10
N GLU A 526 -0.08 -6.37 -15.75
CA GLU A 526 0.33 -6.08 -17.12
C GLU A 526 0.23 -7.36 -17.95
N VAL A 527 -0.18 -7.21 -19.20
CA VAL A 527 -0.19 -8.31 -20.19
C VAL A 527 0.57 -7.83 -21.41
N LEU A 528 1.59 -8.60 -21.80
CA LEU A 528 2.41 -8.34 -22.97
C LEU A 528 2.26 -9.49 -23.96
N ASP A 529 1.96 -9.17 -25.21
CA ASP A 529 2.06 -10.12 -26.32
C ASP A 529 3.35 -9.81 -27.07
N ILE A 530 4.28 -10.77 -27.10
CA ILE A 530 5.57 -10.62 -27.77
C ILE A 530 5.74 -11.70 -28.84
N VAL A 531 6.46 -11.36 -29.89
CA VAL A 531 7.12 -12.34 -30.76
C VAL A 531 8.59 -12.19 -30.46
N THR A 532 9.27 -13.29 -30.11
CA THR A 532 10.73 -13.29 -30.05
C THR A 532 11.23 -12.96 -31.45
N ASP A 533 11.57 -11.68 -31.67
CA ASP A 533 11.87 -11.08 -32.97
C ASP A 533 13.07 -11.78 -33.67
N VAL A 534 13.40 -11.36 -34.89
CA VAL A 534 14.68 -11.68 -35.57
C VAL A 534 15.61 -10.47 -35.47
N GLU A 535 16.78 -10.67 -34.88
CA GLU A 535 17.93 -9.74 -34.76
C GLU A 535 17.61 -8.27 -34.41
N ASN A 536 17.75 -7.93 -33.12
CA ASN A 536 18.06 -6.56 -32.71
C ASN A 536 19.59 -6.42 -32.65
N GLU A 537 20.19 -5.97 -33.75
CA GLU A 537 21.61 -5.58 -33.78
C GLU A 537 21.91 -4.56 -32.67
N SER A 538 22.87 -4.90 -31.83
CA SER A 538 23.48 -4.00 -30.86
C SER A 538 23.88 -2.67 -31.50
N LEU A 539 23.40 -1.55 -30.94
CA LEU A 539 23.82 -0.19 -31.30
C LEU A 539 25.27 0.04 -30.91
N THR A 540 26.18 -0.47 -31.73
CA THR A 540 27.57 -0.05 -31.75
C THR A 540 27.66 1.30 -32.47
N ALA A 541 28.52 2.20 -31.99
CA ALA A 541 28.70 3.58 -32.50
C ALA A 541 29.22 3.68 -33.95
N ASN A 542 29.20 2.57 -34.71
CA ASN A 542 29.73 2.46 -36.06
C ASN A 542 28.65 2.33 -37.14
N LYS A 543 27.35 2.23 -36.79
CA LYS A 543 26.25 2.12 -37.76
C LYS A 543 25.28 3.30 -37.66
N PHE A 544 24.88 3.84 -38.82
CA PHE A 544 23.82 4.83 -38.91
C PHE A 544 22.50 4.20 -38.48
N TYR A 545 21.82 4.83 -37.53
CA TYR A 545 20.61 4.27 -36.92
C TYR A 545 19.66 5.36 -36.44
N LEU A 546 18.38 5.22 -36.77
CA LEU A 546 17.28 5.99 -36.22
C LEU A 546 16.37 5.09 -35.37
N ALA A 547 16.33 5.33 -34.06
CA ALA A 547 15.50 4.56 -33.14
C ALA A 547 14.01 4.84 -33.36
N GLN A 548 13.17 3.88 -32.99
CA GLN A 548 11.76 4.13 -32.77
C GLN A 548 11.59 5.16 -31.63
N ASN A 549 10.70 6.14 -31.83
CA ASN A 549 10.41 7.14 -30.82
C ASN A 549 9.80 6.47 -29.57
N TYR A 550 10.13 6.97 -28.37
CA TYR A 550 9.59 6.44 -27.12
C TYR A 550 9.11 7.58 -26.20
N PRO A 551 7.87 7.54 -25.69
CA PRO A 551 6.84 6.52 -25.97
C PRO A 551 6.34 6.54 -27.44
N ASN A 552 5.73 5.45 -27.92
CA ASN A 552 4.97 5.41 -29.17
C ASN A 552 3.84 4.36 -29.09
N PRO A 553 2.55 4.75 -29.12
CA PRO A 553 2.06 6.11 -29.31
C PRO A 553 2.43 7.08 -28.17
N PHE A 554 2.45 8.38 -28.44
CA PHE A 554 2.87 9.42 -27.48
C PHE A 554 1.81 10.52 -27.30
N ASN A 555 1.85 11.24 -26.17
CA ASN A 555 0.94 12.36 -25.86
C ASN A 555 1.57 13.36 -24.86
N PRO A 556 1.77 14.65 -25.22
CA PRO A 556 2.09 15.14 -26.56
C PRO A 556 3.60 15.06 -26.83
N THR A 557 4.42 14.54 -25.90
CA THR A 557 5.87 14.52 -26.00
C THR A 557 6.45 13.12 -26.20
N THR A 558 7.51 13.01 -26.99
CA THR A 558 8.28 11.77 -27.20
C THR A 558 9.77 12.06 -27.29
N LYS A 559 10.60 11.04 -27.07
CA LYS A 559 12.04 11.09 -27.34
C LYS A 559 12.36 10.35 -28.63
N ILE A 560 13.30 10.86 -29.40
CA ILE A 560 13.83 10.22 -30.62
C ILE A 560 15.34 10.10 -30.46
N ARG A 561 15.85 8.87 -30.54
CA ARG A 561 17.29 8.58 -30.46
C ARG A 561 17.85 8.23 -31.83
N PHE A 562 19.09 8.61 -32.09
CA PHE A 562 19.78 8.24 -33.33
C PHE A 562 21.30 8.22 -33.17
N VAL A 563 21.99 7.55 -34.09
CA VAL A 563 23.46 7.43 -34.12
C VAL A 563 23.98 7.92 -35.48
N ILE A 564 24.99 8.78 -35.43
CA ILE A 564 25.76 9.25 -36.59
C ILE A 564 27.10 8.51 -36.61
N PRO A 565 27.39 7.67 -37.62
CA PRO A 565 28.63 6.91 -37.68
C PRO A 565 29.80 7.80 -38.15
N ALA A 566 31.03 7.43 -37.80
CA ALA A 566 32.22 8.13 -38.31
C ALA A 566 32.31 8.12 -39.85
N SER A 567 31.73 7.11 -40.51
CA SER A 567 31.72 6.98 -41.97
C SER A 567 30.85 8.03 -42.69
N SER A 568 29.97 8.75 -41.99
CA SER A 568 29.17 9.83 -42.59
C SER A 568 29.84 11.21 -42.50
N LEU A 569 31.04 11.28 -41.92
CA LEU A 569 31.86 12.48 -41.90
C LEU A 569 32.52 12.69 -43.27
N ASN A 570 32.62 13.94 -43.72
CA ASN A 570 33.29 14.25 -44.98
C ASN A 570 34.80 13.95 -44.85
N PRO A 571 35.43 13.21 -45.77
CA PRO A 571 36.85 12.86 -45.70
C PRO A 571 37.81 14.08 -45.76
N PHE A 572 37.31 15.26 -46.11
CA PHE A 572 38.05 16.52 -46.10
C PHE A 572 37.78 17.40 -44.87
N SER A 573 36.78 17.07 -44.05
CA SER A 573 36.52 17.75 -42.77
C SER A 573 37.36 17.11 -41.68
N GLN A 574 38.41 17.78 -41.23
CA GLN A 574 39.29 17.35 -40.14
C GLN A 574 38.58 17.43 -38.76
N GLY A 575 37.55 16.61 -38.56
CA GLY A 575 36.82 16.51 -37.29
C GLY A 575 35.63 17.47 -37.13
N GLU A 576 35.19 18.17 -38.19
CA GLU A 576 34.17 19.23 -38.10
C GLU A 576 32.70 18.74 -38.13
N GLY A 577 32.44 17.43 -38.23
CA GLY A 577 31.08 16.89 -38.23
C GLY A 577 30.45 16.78 -39.62
N THR A 578 29.19 16.36 -39.69
CA THR A 578 28.38 16.30 -40.92
C THR A 578 27.06 17.02 -40.69
N LEU A 579 26.49 17.65 -41.72
CA LEU A 579 25.17 18.28 -41.60
C LEU A 579 24.11 17.20 -41.33
N VAL A 580 23.49 17.26 -40.16
CA VAL A 580 22.42 16.35 -39.74
C VAL A 580 21.10 17.09 -39.72
N SER A 581 20.09 16.53 -40.37
CA SER A 581 18.71 17.01 -40.24
C SER A 581 17.77 15.90 -39.77
N LEU A 582 16.93 16.22 -38.78
CA LEU A 582 15.85 15.37 -38.29
C LEU A 582 14.55 16.16 -38.40
N LYS A 583 13.65 15.72 -39.27
CA LYS A 583 12.43 16.43 -39.63
C LYS A 583 11.21 15.54 -39.50
N VAL A 584 10.07 16.14 -39.18
CA VAL A 584 8.77 15.48 -39.01
C VAL A 584 7.84 15.87 -40.15
N TYR A 585 7.11 14.88 -40.68
CA TYR A 585 6.20 15.00 -41.79
C TYR A 585 4.82 14.43 -41.46
N ASP A 586 3.77 15.01 -42.01
CA ASP A 586 2.42 14.43 -41.99
C ASP A 586 2.27 13.31 -43.04
N VAL A 587 1.08 12.69 -43.10
CA VAL A 587 0.76 11.60 -44.05
C VAL A 587 0.73 12.04 -45.52
N LEU A 588 0.63 13.35 -45.78
CA LEU A 588 0.67 13.93 -47.13
C LEU A 588 2.10 14.29 -47.56
N GLY A 589 3.07 14.15 -46.66
CA GLY A 589 4.48 14.48 -46.88
C GLY A 589 4.82 15.95 -46.62
N ASN A 590 3.92 16.73 -46.02
CA ASN A 590 4.25 18.11 -45.61
C ASN A 590 5.14 18.09 -44.36
N GLU A 591 6.19 18.90 -44.35
CA GLU A 591 7.02 19.10 -43.17
C GLU A 591 6.26 19.89 -42.09
N VAL A 592 6.10 19.31 -40.91
CA VAL A 592 5.38 19.91 -39.78
C VAL A 592 6.29 20.35 -38.63
N ALA A 593 7.52 19.82 -38.56
CA ALA A 593 8.54 20.28 -37.62
C ALA A 593 9.95 19.93 -38.11
N THR A 594 10.93 20.77 -37.76
CA THR A 594 12.37 20.46 -37.85
C THR A 594 12.93 20.37 -36.42
N LEU A 595 13.46 19.21 -36.04
CA LEU A 595 13.97 18.93 -34.69
C LEU A 595 15.48 19.12 -34.59
N VAL A 596 16.20 18.82 -35.67
CA VAL A 596 17.65 19.02 -35.81
C VAL A 596 17.91 19.49 -37.23
N ASN A 597 18.81 20.48 -37.41
CA ASN A 597 19.32 20.91 -38.71
C ASN A 597 20.65 21.66 -38.53
N GLU A 598 21.67 20.94 -38.11
CA GLU A 598 22.99 21.50 -37.76
C GLU A 598 24.10 20.47 -38.00
N GLU A 599 25.35 20.92 -38.02
CA GLU A 599 26.50 20.01 -38.11
C GLU A 599 26.69 19.26 -36.78
N LYS A 600 26.80 17.93 -36.85
CA LYS A 600 27.09 17.08 -35.69
C LYS A 600 28.26 16.13 -35.94
N PRO A 601 29.12 15.90 -34.93
CA PRO A 601 30.15 14.87 -35.01
C PRO A 601 29.53 13.46 -35.03
N ALA A 602 30.38 12.43 -35.16
CA ALA A 602 29.94 11.06 -34.96
C ALA A 602 29.59 10.82 -33.49
N GLY A 603 28.49 10.10 -33.22
CA GLY A 603 28.01 9.86 -31.86
C GLY A 603 26.53 9.51 -31.77
N GLY A 604 26.08 9.17 -30.57
CA GLY A 604 24.67 8.94 -30.24
C GLY A 604 24.01 10.22 -29.74
N TYR A 605 22.77 10.46 -30.17
CA TYR A 605 22.00 11.65 -29.87
C TYR A 605 20.57 11.30 -29.45
N GLU A 606 19.96 12.15 -28.62
CA GLU A 606 18.57 12.10 -28.21
C GLU A 606 17.97 13.50 -28.38
N VAL A 607 16.80 13.59 -29.02
CA VAL A 607 16.02 14.83 -29.10
C VAL A 607 14.61 14.61 -28.53
N MET A 608 14.07 15.62 -27.86
CA MET A 608 12.69 15.64 -27.42
C MET A 608 11.82 16.30 -28.50
N PHE A 609 10.68 15.70 -28.81
CA PHE A 609 9.67 16.27 -29.68
C PHE A 609 8.39 16.56 -28.89
N ASP A 610 7.94 17.82 -28.92
CA ASP A 610 6.66 18.27 -28.39
C ASP A 610 5.70 18.53 -29.56
N ALA A 611 4.64 17.74 -29.63
CA ALA A 611 3.63 17.80 -30.67
C ALA A 611 2.31 18.44 -30.19
N SER A 612 2.34 19.25 -29.12
CA SER A 612 1.14 19.90 -28.55
C SER A 612 0.34 20.74 -29.55
N GLY A 613 1.00 21.27 -30.59
CA GLY A 613 0.40 22.02 -31.69
C GLY A 613 -0.15 21.18 -32.85
N LEU A 614 -0.04 19.85 -32.79
CA LEU A 614 -0.46 18.93 -33.85
C LEU A 614 -1.71 18.12 -33.46
N SER A 615 -2.44 17.64 -34.46
CA SER A 615 -3.63 16.78 -34.32
C SER A 615 -3.24 15.32 -34.08
N SER A 616 -4.05 14.53 -33.36
CA SER A 616 -3.84 13.08 -33.25
C SER A 616 -3.77 12.43 -34.64
N GLY A 617 -2.85 11.48 -34.81
CA GLY A 617 -2.64 10.86 -36.12
C GLY A 617 -1.27 10.21 -36.29
N ILE A 618 -1.01 9.76 -37.50
CA ILE A 618 0.25 9.17 -37.91
C ILE A 618 1.17 10.27 -38.44
N TYR A 619 2.41 10.27 -37.99
CA TYR A 619 3.47 11.13 -38.47
C TYR A 619 4.69 10.30 -38.87
N PHE A 620 5.53 10.84 -39.73
CA PHE A 620 6.81 10.24 -40.09
C PHE A 620 7.93 11.17 -39.66
N TYR A 621 9.04 10.63 -39.19
CA TYR A 621 10.23 11.42 -38.93
C TYR A 621 11.41 10.82 -39.68
N LYS A 622 12.19 11.70 -40.29
CA LYS A 622 13.27 11.36 -41.22
C LYS A 622 14.57 11.98 -40.72
N LEU A 623 15.56 11.13 -40.52
CA LEU A 623 16.94 11.51 -40.24
C LEU A 623 17.73 11.50 -41.55
N ASN A 624 18.52 12.54 -41.77
CA ASN A 624 19.45 12.66 -42.88
C ASN A 624 20.81 13.12 -42.34
N ALA A 625 21.88 12.40 -42.73
CA ALA A 625 23.27 12.77 -42.47
C ALA A 625 24.11 12.50 -43.73
N GLY A 626 24.40 13.56 -44.50
CA GLY A 626 25.07 13.44 -45.80
C GLY A 626 24.24 12.65 -46.82
N SER A 627 24.71 11.46 -47.21
CA SER A 627 24.01 10.55 -48.13
C SER A 627 23.13 9.51 -47.42
N LEU A 628 23.18 9.43 -46.10
CA LEU A 628 22.46 8.43 -45.32
C LEU A 628 21.10 8.99 -44.87
N VAL A 629 20.05 8.21 -45.11
CA VAL A 629 18.68 8.61 -44.84
C VAL A 629 17.92 7.44 -44.22
N GLU A 630 17.27 7.66 -43.09
CA GLU A 630 16.35 6.70 -42.46
C GLU A 630 15.04 7.39 -42.07
N THR A 631 13.92 6.68 -42.16
CA THR A 631 12.59 7.21 -41.82
C THR A 631 11.85 6.21 -40.95
N LYS A 632 11.17 6.70 -39.91
CA LYS A 632 10.33 5.91 -39.00
C LYS A 632 8.96 6.55 -38.85
N LYS A 633 8.00 5.76 -38.37
CA LYS A 633 6.61 6.16 -38.16
C LYS A 633 6.34 6.36 -36.67
N MET A 634 5.61 7.40 -36.31
CA MET A 634 5.13 7.64 -34.94
C MET A 634 3.62 7.92 -34.92
N ILE A 635 2.99 7.68 -33.77
CA ILE A 635 1.55 7.83 -33.56
C ILE A 635 1.35 8.80 -32.41
N LEU A 636 0.74 9.95 -32.70
CA LEU A 636 0.33 10.94 -31.70
C LEU A 636 -1.10 10.61 -31.23
N LEU A 637 -1.26 10.38 -29.93
CA LEU A 637 -2.56 10.31 -29.29
C LEU A 637 -2.81 11.63 -28.56
N ARG A 638 -4.04 12.12 -28.65
CA ARG A 638 -4.50 13.27 -27.88
C ARG A 638 -5.81 12.92 -27.22
#